data_AF-A0A743N3X5-F1
#
_entry.id   AF-A0A743N3X5-F1
#
_cell.length_a   1.000
_cell.length_b   1.000
_cell.length_c   1.000
_cell.angle_alpha   90.00
_cell.angle_beta   90.00
_cell.angle_gamma   90.00
#
_symmetry.space_group_name_H-M   'P 1'
#
loop_
_entity.id
_entity.type
_entity.pdbx_description
1 polymer ?
#
loop_
_entity_poly.entity_id
_entity_poly.type
_entity_poly.pdbx_seq_one_letter_code
_entity_poly.pdbx_strand_id
1 'polypeptide(L)'
;MEKLNSMERFLILFERFVKKLEESGLSESDILEKSYLFCVGFYIKYKNDIDNMELANRDVVLSFMLTSYYCFINNVEKRVIDADKIRRMCGLLIHFIMKNKANSETVFITEKRKYDRSVLARSLKERNLNYMANYNKNT
;
A
#
# COMPACT_ATOMS: atom_id res chain seq x y z
N MET A 1 -15.29 -18.66 7.31
CA MET A 1 -14.69 -17.31 7.44
C MET A 1 -14.93 -16.57 6.15
N GLU A 2 -15.56 -15.40 6.22
CA GLU A 2 -15.80 -14.52 5.08
C GLU A 2 -14.47 -14.03 4.49
N LYS A 3 -14.34 -13.97 3.17
CA LYS A 3 -13.09 -13.58 2.49
C LYS A 3 -12.86 -12.08 2.67
N LEU A 4 -11.78 -11.70 3.35
CA LEU A 4 -11.41 -10.30 3.54
C LEU A 4 -11.17 -9.61 2.18
N ASN A 5 -11.74 -8.41 2.00
CA ASN A 5 -11.47 -7.55 0.85
C ASN A 5 -10.10 -6.86 0.97
N SER A 6 -9.63 -6.22 -0.10
CA SER A 6 -8.28 -5.61 -0.17
C SER A 6 -8.06 -4.54 0.90
N MET A 7 -9.10 -3.75 1.24
CA MET A 7 -9.02 -2.69 2.26
C MET A 7 -8.95 -3.27 3.67
N GLU A 8 -9.72 -4.33 3.95
CA GLU A 8 -9.66 -5.00 5.26
C GLU A 8 -8.28 -5.65 5.48
N ARG A 9 -7.73 -6.28 4.43
CA ARG A 9 -6.37 -6.84 4.47
C ARG A 9 -5.33 -5.75 4.68
N PHE A 10 -5.47 -4.61 4.01
CA PHE A 10 -4.61 -3.46 4.21
C PHE A 10 -4.61 -3.03 5.68
N LEU A 11 -5.79 -2.78 6.27
CA LEU A 11 -5.91 -2.28 7.65
C LEU A 11 -5.30 -3.23 8.68
N ILE A 12 -5.51 -4.55 8.52
CA ILE A 12 -4.93 -5.56 9.41
C ILE A 12 -3.40 -5.61 9.29
N LEU A 13 -2.87 -5.53 8.07
CA LEU A 13 -1.42 -5.51 7.86
C LEU A 13 -0.82 -4.21 8.35
N PHE A 14 -1.53 -3.09 8.18
CA PHE A 14 -1.13 -1.78 8.63
C PHE A 14 -1.03 -1.71 10.16
N GLU A 15 -2.02 -2.26 10.89
CA GLU A 15 -1.97 -2.38 12.35
C GLU A 15 -0.71 -3.11 12.81
N ARG A 16 -0.45 -4.28 12.23
CA ARG A 16 0.72 -5.11 12.57
C ARG A 16 2.03 -4.41 12.26
N PHE A 17 2.07 -3.69 11.14
CA PHE A 17 3.24 -2.93 10.73
C PHE A 17 3.53 -1.80 11.71
N VAL A 18 2.54 -0.96 12.04
CA VAL A 18 2.70 0.13 13.02
C VAL A 18 3.13 -0.42 14.37
N LYS A 19 2.47 -1.47 14.86
CA LYS A 19 2.84 -2.11 16.13
C LYS A 19 4.31 -2.54 16.15
N LYS A 20 4.83 -3.09 15.05
CA LYS A 20 6.24 -3.49 14.95
C LYS A 20 7.19 -2.30 14.95
N LEU A 21 6.81 -1.18 14.35
CA LEU A 21 7.63 0.04 14.39
C LEU A 21 7.68 0.66 15.79
N GLU A 22 6.55 0.67 16.50
CA GLU A 22 6.46 1.10 17.91
C GLU A 22 7.31 0.20 18.81
N GLU A 23 7.19 -1.13 18.68
CA GLU A 23 8.00 -2.12 19.41
C GLU A 23 9.51 -1.96 19.15
N SER A 24 9.89 -1.38 18.00
CA SER A 24 11.29 -1.11 17.65
C SER A 24 11.83 0.19 18.27
N GLY A 25 11.01 0.95 19.01
CA GLY A 25 11.43 2.19 19.68
C GLY A 25 11.63 3.38 18.74
N LEU A 26 11.00 3.36 17.56
CA LEU A 26 11.09 4.46 16.60
C LEU A 26 10.33 5.71 17.07
N SER A 27 10.79 6.88 16.63
CA SER A 27 10.08 8.14 16.89
C SER A 27 8.74 8.18 16.16
N GLU A 28 7.79 8.99 16.63
CA GLU A 28 6.49 9.15 15.96
C GLU A 28 6.65 9.64 14.51
N SER A 29 7.62 10.53 14.25
CA SER A 29 7.93 11.01 12.90
C SER A 29 8.41 9.88 11.99
N ASP A 30 9.33 9.04 12.47
CA ASP A 30 9.83 7.88 11.70
C ASP A 30 8.72 6.86 11.44
N ILE A 31 7.87 6.62 12.44
CA ILE A 31 6.71 5.74 12.30
C ILE A 31 5.79 6.28 11.21
N LEU A 32 5.51 7.57 11.22
CA LEU A 32 4.62 8.23 10.26
C LEU A 32 5.17 8.17 8.82
N GLU A 33 6.45 8.47 8.62
CA GLU A 33 7.10 8.39 7.32
C GLU A 33 7.12 6.96 6.77
N LYS A 34 7.50 5.97 7.61
CA LYS A 34 7.53 4.56 7.21
C LYS A 34 6.12 4.03 6.97
N SER A 35 5.14 4.47 7.75
CA SER A 35 3.71 4.16 7.56
C SER A 35 3.20 4.71 6.24
N TYR A 36 3.58 5.94 5.88
CA TYR A 36 3.23 6.50 4.58
C TYR A 36 3.84 5.68 3.43
N LEU A 37 5.12 5.31 3.54
CA LEU A 37 5.78 4.45 2.55
C LEU A 37 5.12 3.07 2.43
N PHE A 38 4.67 2.51 3.55
CA PHE A 38 3.89 1.27 3.56
C PHE A 38 2.58 1.43 2.77
N CYS A 39 1.82 2.51 2.99
CA CYS A 39 0.60 2.79 2.24
C CYS A 39 0.86 2.94 0.73
N VAL A 40 1.92 3.65 0.35
CA VAL A 40 2.37 3.80 -1.04
C VAL A 40 2.66 2.43 -1.66
N GLY A 41 3.48 1.62 -1.00
CA GLY A 41 3.88 0.31 -1.49
C GLY A 41 2.71 -0.66 -1.60
N PHE A 42 1.79 -0.64 -0.62
CA PHE A 42 0.58 -1.45 -0.65
C PHE A 42 -0.31 -1.06 -1.84
N TYR A 43 -0.61 0.22 -2.00
CA TYR A 43 -1.44 0.71 -3.10
C TYR A 43 -0.84 0.32 -4.46
N ILE A 44 0.45 0.57 -4.69
CA ILE A 44 1.10 0.24 -5.98
C ILE A 44 1.01 -1.26 -6.28
N LYS A 45 1.29 -2.11 -5.28
CA LYS A 45 1.34 -3.57 -5.46
C LYS A 45 -0.04 -4.17 -5.71
N TYR A 46 -1.06 -3.67 -5.03
CA TYR A 46 -2.42 -4.22 -5.06
C TYR A 46 -3.39 -3.34 -5.85
N LYS A 47 -2.87 -2.39 -6.64
CA LYS A 47 -3.63 -1.43 -7.44
C LYS A 47 -4.79 -2.10 -8.18
N ASN A 48 -4.56 -3.18 -8.92
CA ASN A 48 -5.62 -3.81 -9.72
C ASN A 48 -6.75 -4.40 -8.88
N ASP A 49 -6.49 -4.79 -7.63
CA ASP A 49 -7.50 -5.28 -6.69
C ASP A 49 -8.25 -4.14 -5.99
N ILE A 50 -7.69 -2.92 -6.06
CA ILE A 50 -8.21 -1.69 -5.44
C ILE A 50 -8.97 -0.84 -6.48
N ASP A 51 -8.42 -0.70 -7.67
CA ASP A 51 -8.84 0.18 -8.77
C ASP A 51 -10.12 -0.26 -9.51
N ASN A 52 -10.75 -1.37 -9.11
CA ASN A 52 -12.19 -1.54 -9.39
C ASN A 52 -13.02 -0.41 -8.73
N MET A 53 -12.44 0.35 -7.80
CA MET A 53 -12.86 1.70 -7.41
C MET A 53 -12.07 2.73 -8.23
N GLU A 54 -12.73 3.49 -9.11
CA GLU A 54 -12.09 4.53 -9.93
C GLU A 54 -11.45 5.63 -9.07
N LEU A 55 -10.21 5.41 -8.60
CA LEU A 55 -9.39 6.42 -7.95
C LEU A 55 -8.75 7.29 -9.03
N ALA A 56 -9.57 8.11 -9.68
CA ALA A 56 -9.13 9.09 -10.67
C ALA A 56 -8.59 10.36 -9.97
N ASN A 57 -7.38 10.78 -10.38
CA ASN A 57 -6.72 12.08 -10.13
C ASN A 57 -5.76 12.23 -8.93
N ARG A 58 -5.03 13.37 -8.96
CA ARG A 58 -4.02 13.86 -7.99
C ARG A 58 -4.40 13.48 -6.57
N ASP A 59 -3.42 13.07 -5.78
CA ASP A 59 -3.57 12.59 -4.40
C ASP A 59 -4.06 11.13 -4.27
N VAL A 60 -3.60 10.25 -5.17
CA VAL A 60 -3.94 8.81 -5.21
C VAL A 60 -3.84 8.13 -3.82
N VAL A 61 -2.74 8.38 -3.10
CA VAL A 61 -2.52 7.76 -1.77
C VAL A 61 -3.45 8.37 -0.72
N LEU A 62 -3.79 9.65 -0.83
CA LEU A 62 -4.77 10.28 0.06
C LEU A 62 -6.15 9.65 -0.15
N SER A 63 -6.58 9.50 -1.40
CA SER A 63 -7.86 8.89 -1.75
C SER A 63 -7.90 7.44 -1.26
N PHE A 64 -6.83 6.67 -1.46
CA PHE A 64 -6.69 5.34 -0.90
C PHE A 64 -6.83 5.31 0.64
N MET A 65 -6.17 6.25 1.34
CA MET A 65 -6.26 6.34 2.81
C MET A 65 -7.65 6.73 3.30
N LEU A 66 -8.33 7.65 2.60
CA LEU A 66 -9.71 8.06 2.91
C LEU A 66 -10.68 6.89 2.71
N THR A 67 -10.57 6.16 1.60
CA THR A 67 -11.37 4.96 1.34
C THR A 67 -11.10 3.88 2.38
N SER A 68 -9.84 3.67 2.75
CA SER A 68 -9.46 2.71 3.80
C SER A 68 -10.04 3.10 5.15
N TYR A 69 -10.00 4.38 5.51
CA TYR A 69 -10.57 4.88 6.75
C TYR A 69 -12.11 4.74 6.78
N TYR A 70 -12.78 5.03 5.67
CA TYR A 70 -14.21 4.78 5.54
C TYR A 70 -14.55 3.29 5.68
N CYS A 71 -13.76 2.41 5.06
CA CYS A 71 -13.94 0.96 5.20
C CYS A 71 -13.73 0.50 6.65
N PHE A 72 -12.72 1.05 7.34
CA PHE A 72 -12.44 0.77 8.74
C PHE A 72 -13.66 1.03 9.64
N ILE A 73 -14.21 2.24 9.57
CA ILE A 73 -15.36 2.66 10.39
C ILE A 73 -16.57 1.75 10.14
N ASN A 74 -16.85 1.41 8.89
CA ASN A 74 -18.10 0.72 8.55
C ASN A 74 -18.02 -0.81 8.70
N ASN A 75 -16.85 -1.42 8.48
CA ASN A 75 -16.75 -2.88 8.29
C ASN A 75 -15.76 -3.59 9.23
N VAL A 76 -14.69 -2.90 9.65
CA VAL A 76 -13.51 -3.58 10.23
C VAL A 76 -13.26 -3.19 11.68
N GLU A 77 -13.86 -2.11 12.18
CA GLU A 77 -13.63 -1.64 13.55
C GLU A 77 -13.76 -2.75 14.60
N LYS A 78 -14.77 -3.62 14.46
CA LYS A 78 -15.00 -4.77 15.36
C LYS A 78 -14.06 -5.96 15.16
N ARG A 79 -13.25 -5.96 14.09
CA ARG A 79 -12.33 -7.04 13.69
C ARG A 79 -10.85 -6.71 13.97
N VAL A 80 -10.52 -5.45 14.21
CA VAL A 80 -9.15 -4.99 14.55
C VAL A 80 -8.93 -5.14 16.06
N ILE A 81 -7.69 -5.46 16.48
CA ILE A 81 -7.37 -5.66 17.90
C ILE A 81 -7.35 -4.32 18.64
N ASP A 82 -6.80 -3.29 18.01
CA ASP A 82 -6.72 -1.92 18.54
C ASP A 82 -7.34 -0.91 17.56
N ALA A 83 -8.67 -0.80 17.61
CA ALA A 83 -9.45 0.08 16.76
C ALA A 83 -9.10 1.57 16.94
N ASP A 84 -8.89 2.02 18.18
CA ASP A 84 -8.55 3.41 18.47
C ASP A 84 -7.17 3.78 17.92
N LYS A 85 -6.20 2.85 17.99
CA LYS A 85 -4.90 3.04 17.35
C LYS A 85 -5.01 3.18 15.84
N ILE A 86 -5.76 2.31 15.17
CA ILE A 86 -5.92 2.41 13.71
C ILE A 86 -6.62 3.71 13.33
N ARG A 87 -7.65 4.11 14.07
CA ARG A 87 -8.33 5.40 13.88
C ARG A 87 -7.34 6.56 13.99
N ARG A 88 -6.54 6.60 15.06
CA ARG A 88 -5.52 7.62 15.29
C ARG A 88 -4.51 7.65 14.15
N MET A 89 -3.97 6.49 13.76
CA MET A 89 -2.91 6.40 12.73
C MET A 89 -3.41 6.78 11.34
N CYS A 90 -4.62 6.36 10.96
CA CYS A 90 -5.26 6.82 9.72
C CYS A 90 -5.42 8.34 9.72
N GLY A 91 -5.88 8.93 10.83
CA GLY A 91 -5.99 10.39 10.97
C GLY A 91 -4.64 11.11 10.84
N LEU A 92 -3.60 10.61 11.52
CA LEU A 92 -2.24 11.15 11.43
C LEU A 92 -1.68 11.07 10.01
N LEU A 93 -1.88 9.95 9.31
CA LEU A 93 -1.43 9.80 7.93
C LEU A 93 -2.16 10.70 6.96
N ILE A 94 -3.49 10.85 7.09
CA ILE A 94 -4.27 11.78 6.28
C ILE A 94 -3.74 13.21 6.49
N HIS A 95 -3.54 13.62 7.74
CA HIS A 95 -2.98 14.93 8.06
C HIS A 95 -1.56 15.11 7.51
N PHE A 96 -0.71 14.08 7.64
CA PHE A 96 0.65 14.07 7.08
C PHE A 96 0.66 14.29 5.57
N ILE A 97 -0.19 13.57 4.83
CA ILE A 97 -0.28 13.69 3.37
C ILE A 97 -0.78 15.09 2.99
N MET A 98 -1.81 15.60 3.67
CA MET A 98 -2.34 16.93 3.40
C MET A 98 -1.30 18.04 3.64
N LYS A 99 -0.51 17.93 4.72
CA LYS A 99 0.54 18.90 5.07
C LYS A 99 1.75 18.83 4.14
N ASN A 100 2.04 17.65 3.58
CA ASN A 100 3.25 17.38 2.78
C ASN A 100 2.95 17.08 1.31
N LYS A 101 1.83 17.57 0.77
CA LYS A 101 1.27 17.19 -0.53
C LYS A 101 2.28 17.03 -1.67
N ALA A 102 3.15 18.01 -1.87
CA ALA A 102 4.16 17.96 -2.93
C ALA A 102 5.20 16.84 -2.72
N ASN A 103 5.65 16.66 -1.48
CA ASN A 103 6.61 15.61 -1.14
C ASN A 103 5.97 14.22 -1.21
N SER A 104 4.75 14.06 -0.68
CA SER A 104 4.02 12.79 -0.75
C SER A 104 3.79 12.34 -2.20
N GLU A 105 3.36 13.26 -3.06
CA GLU A 105 3.18 12.94 -4.50
C GLU A 105 4.50 12.55 -5.16
N THR A 106 5.60 13.23 -4.82
CA THR A 106 6.94 12.91 -5.34
C THR A 106 7.41 11.51 -4.90
N VAL A 107 7.20 11.14 -3.63
CA VAL A 107 7.50 9.80 -3.11
C VAL A 107 6.67 8.76 -3.85
N PHE A 108 5.36 8.97 -4.00
CA PHE A 108 4.48 8.07 -4.73
C PHE A 108 4.96 7.83 -6.17
N ILE A 109 5.21 8.90 -6.94
CA ILE A 109 5.68 8.80 -8.32
C ILE A 109 7.01 8.05 -8.39
N THR A 110 7.92 8.31 -7.46
CA THR A 110 9.25 7.70 -7.41
C THR A 110 9.16 6.20 -7.15
N GLU A 111 8.40 5.79 -6.13
CA GLU A 111 8.23 4.39 -5.78
C GLU A 111 7.46 3.61 -6.85
N LYS A 112 6.44 4.24 -7.45
CA LYS A 112 5.72 3.66 -8.59
C LYS A 112 6.66 3.38 -9.76
N ARG A 113 7.51 4.34 -10.14
CA ARG A 113 8.51 4.15 -11.21
C ARG A 113 9.50 3.03 -10.89
N LYS A 114 9.93 2.89 -9.63
CA LYS A 114 10.80 1.78 -9.20
C LYS A 114 10.10 0.44 -9.37
N TYR A 115 8.86 0.34 -8.90
CA TYR A 115 8.05 -0.86 -9.03
C TYR A 115 7.81 -1.26 -10.49
N ASP A 116 7.37 -0.33 -11.33
CA ASP A 116 7.07 -0.57 -12.76
C ASP A 116 8.31 -1.11 -13.50
N ARG A 117 9.49 -0.52 -13.23
CA ARG A 117 10.76 -1.04 -13.76
C ARG A 117 11.06 -2.47 -13.30
N SER A 118 10.83 -2.77 -12.01
CA SER A 118 11.05 -4.11 -11.48
C SER A 118 10.13 -5.16 -12.11
N VAL A 119 8.86 -4.80 -12.36
CA VAL A 119 7.87 -5.67 -12.99
C VAL A 119 8.25 -5.92 -14.44
N LEU A 120 8.65 -4.88 -15.18
CA LEU A 120 9.12 -5.00 -16.56
C LEU A 120 10.39 -5.86 -16.67
N ALA A 121 11.37 -5.65 -15.79
CA ALA A 121 12.59 -6.46 -15.79
C ALA A 121 12.29 -7.95 -15.55
N ARG A 122 11.35 -8.25 -14.64
CA ARG A 122 10.91 -9.63 -14.37
C ARG A 122 10.21 -10.24 -15.58
N SER A 123 9.26 -9.53 -16.19
CA SER A 123 8.51 -10.04 -17.34
C SER A 123 9.40 -10.31 -18.56
N LEU A 124 10.41 -9.44 -18.79
CA LEU A 124 11.41 -9.66 -19.84
C LEU A 124 12.27 -10.90 -19.56
N LYS A 125 12.70 -11.10 -18.32
CA LYS A 125 13.47 -12.29 -17.93
C LYS A 125 12.66 -13.58 -18.12
N GLU A 126 11.40 -13.59 -17.70
CA GLU A 126 10.49 -14.73 -17.87
C GLU A 126 10.27 -15.05 -19.35
N ARG A 127 10.05 -14.02 -20.19
CA ARG A 127 9.90 -14.20 -21.64
C ARG A 127 11.15 -14.81 -22.28
N ASN A 128 12.34 -14.36 -21.90
CA ASN A 128 13.60 -14.90 -22.39
C ASN A 128 13.81 -16.36 -21.98
N LEU A 129 13.52 -16.71 -20.73
CA LEU A 129 13.59 -18.09 -20.24
C LEU A 129 12.63 -19.01 -21.01
N ASN A 130 11.40 -18.54 -21.26
CA ASN A 130 10.41 -19.29 -22.03
C ASN A 130 10.84 -19.48 -23.50
N TYR A 131 11.46 -18.46 -24.10
CA TYR A 131 12.00 -18.57 -25.46
C TYR A 131 13.10 -19.64 -25.54
N MET A 132 14.08 -19.60 -24.62
CA MET A 132 15.16 -20.60 -24.57
C MET A 132 14.63 -22.02 -24.31
N ALA A 133 13.66 -22.17 -23.42
CA ALA A 133 13.05 -23.46 -23.11
C ALA A 133 12.30 -24.05 -24.32
N ASN A 134 11.64 -23.22 -25.12
CA ASN A 134 10.94 -23.66 -26.33
C ASN A 134 11.90 -23.98 -27.48
N TYR A 135 12.99 -23.23 -27.63
CA TYR A 135 14.03 -23.54 -28.61
C TYR A 135 14.64 -24.92 -28.35
N ASN A 136 15.04 -25.20 -27.10
CA ASN A 136 15.64 -26.49 -26.71
C ASN A 136 14.68 -27.69 -26.76
N LYS A 137 13.36 -27.47 -26.84
CA LYS A 137 12.36 -28.55 -27.02
C LYS A 137 12.12 -28.91 -28.48
N ASN A 138 12.49 -28.01 -29.40
CA ASN A 138 12.29 -28.15 -30.84
C ASN A 138 13.60 -28.50 -31.58
N THR A 139 14.67 -28.78 -30.83
CA THR A 139 15.94 -29.33 -31.32
C THR A 139 16.12 -30.74 -30.75
#